data_AF-A0AAV6FRG7-F1
#
_entry.id   AF-A0AAV6FRG7-F1
#
_cell.length_a   1.000
_cell.length_b   1.000
_cell.length_c   1.000
_cell.angle_alpha   90.00
_cell.angle_beta   90.00
_cell.angle_gamma   90.00
#
_symmetry.space_group_name_H-M   'P 1'
#
loop_
_entity.id
_entity.type
_entity.pdbx_description
1 polymer ?
#
loop_
_entity_poly.entity_id
_entity_poly.type
_entity_poly.pdbx_seq_one_letter_code
_entity_poly.pdbx_strand_id
1 'polypeptide(L)'
;MEIAKTSQSLTTASEMRETTQMLMQPNANWEEYLTPAPLSIAIMGELIFISSGDDFSINPSKRDSKDSPQKPFEYIKYPDSFRACLMQVCNSGWHAFNEAHKNMDQIRIHTSTVPVYMKAAVKILFKGNDEVIKTLLPNQLENIRTIADECVTLADSVEKKYMDVINLIQELLAACVNAECIYGDELDKVKMKLREAKTKEKTARELTKRSEKAFEAMSKQLE
;
A
#
# COMPACT_ATOMS: atom_id res chain seq x y z
N MET A 1 53.21 -5.25 -18.64
CA MET A 1 52.26 -5.47 -19.75
C MET A 1 51.61 -6.86 -19.70
N GLU A 2 52.28 -7.89 -19.17
CA GLU A 2 51.72 -9.23 -19.03
C GLU A 2 50.56 -9.34 -18.05
N ILE A 3 50.61 -8.73 -16.85
CA ILE A 3 49.54 -8.84 -15.85
C ILE A 3 48.19 -8.30 -16.36
N ALA A 4 48.19 -7.22 -17.15
CA ALA A 4 46.97 -6.71 -17.79
C ALA A 4 46.43 -7.67 -18.86
N LYS A 5 47.32 -8.34 -19.61
CA LYS A 5 46.96 -9.42 -20.55
C LYS A 5 46.46 -10.67 -19.82
N THR A 6 47.04 -11.03 -18.68
CA THR A 6 46.62 -12.19 -17.87
C THR A 6 45.29 -11.94 -17.16
N SER A 7 45.04 -10.72 -16.69
CA SER A 7 43.71 -10.33 -16.15
C SER A 7 42.65 -10.22 -17.25
N GLN A 8 43.00 -9.80 -18.47
CA GLN A 8 42.10 -9.85 -19.63
C GLN A 8 41.89 -11.28 -20.15
N SER A 9 42.84 -12.19 -19.98
CA SER A 9 42.69 -13.61 -20.36
C SER A 9 41.92 -14.45 -19.33
N LEU A 10 41.79 -13.95 -18.09
CA LEU A 10 41.01 -14.57 -17.01
C LEU A 10 39.53 -14.15 -17.02
N THR A 11 39.15 -13.20 -17.87
CA THR A 11 37.75 -12.82 -18.06
C THR A 11 37.47 -12.77 -19.56
N THR A 12 37.01 -13.90 -20.07
CA THR A 12 36.67 -14.12 -21.46
C THR A 12 35.57 -13.16 -21.89
N ALA A 13 35.52 -12.74 -23.16
CA ALA A 13 34.40 -11.95 -23.68
C ALA A 13 33.04 -12.63 -23.46
N SER A 14 33.03 -13.97 -23.37
CA SER A 14 31.88 -14.77 -22.97
C SER A 14 31.46 -14.49 -21.53
N GLU A 15 32.38 -14.49 -20.57
CA GLU A 15 32.11 -14.22 -19.15
C GLU A 15 31.68 -12.76 -18.92
N MET A 16 32.22 -11.79 -19.66
CA MET A 16 31.74 -10.40 -19.65
C MET A 16 30.31 -10.29 -20.22
N ARG A 17 29.98 -11.06 -21.26
CA ARG A 17 28.61 -11.16 -21.80
C ARG A 17 27.67 -11.83 -20.82
N GLU A 18 28.08 -12.92 -20.18
CA GLU A 18 27.31 -13.64 -19.16
C GLU A 18 27.07 -12.78 -17.93
N THR A 19 28.10 -12.07 -17.44
CA THR A 19 28.00 -11.14 -16.32
C THR A 19 27.10 -9.96 -16.66
N THR A 20 27.23 -9.40 -17.88
CA THR A 20 26.33 -8.33 -18.36
C THR A 20 24.90 -8.85 -18.50
N GLN A 21 24.72 -10.07 -19.00
CA GLN A 21 23.42 -10.72 -19.12
C GLN A 21 22.80 -11.02 -17.75
N MET A 22 23.58 -11.47 -16.76
CA MET A 22 23.13 -11.67 -15.38
C MET A 22 22.84 -10.34 -14.67
N LEU A 23 23.60 -9.28 -14.93
CA LEU A 23 23.33 -7.92 -14.43
C LEU A 23 22.09 -7.29 -15.09
N MET A 24 21.80 -7.67 -16.32
CA MET A 24 20.65 -7.19 -17.11
C MET A 24 19.41 -8.08 -16.97
N GLN A 25 19.55 -9.34 -16.55
CA GLN A 25 18.44 -10.27 -16.34
C GLN A 25 17.40 -9.77 -15.31
N PRO A 26 17.80 -9.14 -14.19
CA PRO A 26 16.87 -8.48 -13.28
C PRO A 26 16.09 -7.33 -13.95
N ASN A 27 16.67 -6.72 -14.99
CA ASN A 27 16.03 -5.68 -15.80
C ASN A 27 15.16 -6.26 -16.93
N ALA A 28 14.86 -7.56 -16.96
CA ALA A 28 13.94 -8.13 -17.96
C ALA A 28 12.47 -7.93 -17.58
N ASN A 29 12.16 -7.83 -16.27
CA ASN A 29 10.79 -7.71 -15.75
C ASN A 29 10.56 -6.44 -14.90
N TRP A 30 11.48 -5.46 -14.91
CA TRP A 30 11.33 -4.25 -14.09
C TRP A 30 10.05 -3.48 -14.43
N GLU A 31 9.58 -3.55 -15.68
CA GLU A 31 8.32 -2.93 -16.08
C GLU A 31 7.14 -3.53 -15.30
N GLU A 32 7.07 -4.85 -15.18
CA GLU A 32 6.03 -5.54 -14.40
C GLU A 32 6.09 -5.18 -12.91
N TYR A 33 7.29 -4.97 -12.36
CA TYR A 33 7.46 -4.60 -10.95
C TYR A 33 7.29 -3.10 -10.67
N LEU A 34 7.55 -2.23 -11.65
CA LEU A 34 7.54 -0.77 -11.47
C LEU A 34 6.25 -0.11 -11.98
N THR A 35 5.54 -0.70 -12.94
CA THR A 35 4.25 -0.17 -13.43
C THR A 35 3.14 -0.11 -12.37
N PRO A 36 3.03 -1.03 -11.38
CA PRO A 36 1.96 -0.97 -10.39
C PRO A 36 2.02 0.27 -9.47
N ALA A 37 3.21 0.82 -9.23
CA ALA A 37 3.38 1.94 -8.32
C ALA A 37 2.75 3.25 -8.85
N PRO A 38 3.07 3.74 -10.07
CA PRO A 38 2.40 4.89 -10.66
C PRO A 38 0.88 4.70 -10.80
N LEU A 39 0.43 3.50 -11.18
CA LEU A 39 -1.01 3.20 -11.29
C LEU A 39 -1.72 3.31 -9.94
N SER A 40 -1.13 2.76 -8.89
CA SER A 40 -1.68 2.82 -7.53
C SER A 40 -1.80 4.27 -7.05
N ILE A 41 -0.81 5.11 -7.35
CA ILE A 41 -0.83 6.54 -7.02
C ILE A 41 -1.96 7.26 -7.78
N ALA A 42 -2.14 6.96 -9.08
CA ALA A 42 -3.21 7.55 -9.88
C ALA A 42 -4.60 7.21 -9.32
N ILE A 43 -4.84 5.91 -9.03
CA ILE A 43 -6.09 5.44 -8.44
C ILE A 43 -6.34 6.11 -7.08
N MET A 44 -5.33 6.21 -6.22
CA MET A 44 -5.45 6.91 -4.94
C MET A 44 -5.80 8.40 -5.12
N GLY A 45 -5.21 9.06 -6.12
CA GLY A 45 -5.54 10.45 -6.47
C GLY A 45 -6.99 10.63 -6.91
N GLU A 46 -7.50 9.71 -7.74
CA GLU A 46 -8.90 9.69 -8.17
C GLU A 46 -9.85 9.47 -6.99
N LEU A 47 -9.55 8.51 -6.10
CA LEU A 47 -10.34 8.25 -4.90
C LEU A 47 -10.39 9.46 -3.94
N ILE A 48 -9.27 10.15 -3.76
CA ILE A 48 -9.22 11.38 -2.96
C ILE A 48 -10.06 12.49 -3.62
N PHE A 49 -9.98 12.62 -4.95
CA PHE A 49 -10.77 13.60 -5.68
C PHE A 49 -12.27 13.32 -5.54
N ILE A 50 -12.72 12.07 -5.72
CA ILE A 50 -14.12 11.67 -5.58
C ILE A 50 -14.61 11.89 -4.15
N SER A 51 -13.84 11.45 -3.14
CA SER A 51 -14.19 11.64 -1.72
C SER A 51 -14.13 13.09 -1.23
N SER A 52 -13.65 14.02 -2.05
CA SER A 52 -13.68 15.45 -1.73
C SER A 52 -15.09 16.05 -1.85
N GLY A 53 -15.97 15.44 -2.66
CA GLY A 53 -17.37 15.86 -2.81
C GLY A 53 -18.25 15.33 -1.68
N ASP A 54 -18.21 14.02 -1.43
CA ASP A 54 -19.00 13.33 -0.41
C ASP A 54 -18.09 12.43 0.45
N ASP A 55 -17.88 12.82 1.71
CA ASP A 55 -17.11 12.05 2.69
C ASP A 55 -18.05 11.22 3.58
N PHE A 56 -17.64 10.00 3.92
CA PHE A 56 -18.46 9.06 4.69
C PHE A 56 -17.65 8.32 5.74
N SER A 57 -18.33 7.87 6.79
CA SER A 57 -17.72 7.07 7.86
C SER A 57 -17.65 5.61 7.45
N ILE A 58 -16.48 5.00 7.65
CA ILE A 58 -16.25 3.55 7.55
C ILE A 58 -16.29 2.86 8.92
N ASN A 59 -16.49 3.64 10.00
CA ASN A 59 -16.58 3.14 11.36
C ASN A 59 -17.85 2.27 11.55
N PRO A 60 -17.72 0.95 11.82
CA PRO A 60 -18.87 0.09 12.05
C PRO A 60 -19.57 0.37 13.40
N SER A 61 -18.88 1.03 14.34
CA SER A 61 -19.37 1.24 15.71
C SER A 61 -20.34 2.41 15.89
N LYS A 62 -20.57 3.22 14.85
CA LYS A 62 -21.42 4.42 14.92
C LYS A 62 -22.90 4.20 14.58
N ARG A 63 -23.36 2.98 14.26
CA ARG A 63 -24.80 2.69 14.08
C ARG A 63 -25.24 1.44 14.84
N ASP A 64 -25.87 1.71 15.98
CA ASP A 64 -26.95 0.93 16.61
C ASP A 64 -26.70 -0.50 17.12
N SER A 65 -25.52 -0.84 17.68
CA SER A 65 -25.48 -1.99 18.59
C SER A 65 -24.59 -1.77 19.81
N LYS A 66 -25.23 -1.70 20.98
CA LYS A 66 -24.62 -1.67 22.31
C LYS A 66 -23.95 -3.00 22.70
N ASP A 67 -24.07 -4.05 21.88
CA ASP A 67 -23.91 -5.44 22.32
C ASP A 67 -22.88 -6.27 21.54
N SER A 68 -21.88 -5.65 20.89
CA SER A 68 -20.78 -6.43 20.32
C SER A 68 -19.43 -5.73 20.52
N PRO A 69 -18.47 -6.34 21.24
CA PRO A 69 -17.10 -5.85 21.31
C PRO A 69 -16.44 -6.13 19.96
N GLN A 70 -16.69 -5.28 18.97
CA GLN A 70 -15.95 -5.32 17.71
C GLN A 70 -14.50 -4.95 17.99
N LYS A 71 -13.57 -5.76 17.48
CA LYS A 71 -12.13 -5.49 17.59
C LYS A 71 -11.86 -4.09 17.03
N PRO A 72 -11.19 -3.20 17.79
CA PRO A 72 -10.84 -1.88 17.26
C PRO A 72 -9.92 -2.04 16.06
N PHE A 73 -10.01 -1.10 15.11
CA PHE A 73 -9.05 -1.01 14.02
C PHE A 73 -7.62 -0.96 14.57
N GLU A 74 -6.74 -1.75 13.97
CA GLU A 74 -5.35 -1.91 14.38
C GLU A 74 -4.46 -0.87 13.68
N TYR A 75 -4.77 -0.53 12.42
CA TYR A 75 -3.99 0.36 11.57
C TYR A 75 -4.71 1.67 11.23
N ILE A 76 -6.03 1.66 11.02
CA ILE A 76 -6.84 2.85 10.71
C ILE A 76 -6.99 3.72 11.96
N LYS A 77 -6.62 5.01 11.84
CA LYS A 77 -6.70 5.98 12.95
C LYS A 77 -7.94 6.87 12.91
N TYR A 78 -8.48 7.11 11.72
CA TYR A 78 -9.56 8.08 11.50
C TYR A 78 -10.75 7.46 10.77
N PRO A 79 -11.38 6.40 11.34
CA PRO A 79 -12.41 5.61 10.64
C PRO A 79 -13.71 6.39 10.38
N ASP A 80 -13.85 7.58 10.97
CA ASP A 80 -15.03 8.42 10.81
C ASP A 80 -15.07 9.17 9.47
N SER A 81 -13.97 9.14 8.71
CA SER A 81 -13.84 9.80 7.41
C SER A 81 -13.04 8.92 6.47
N PHE A 82 -13.68 8.46 5.40
CA PHE A 82 -13.04 7.70 4.33
C PHE A 82 -11.91 8.52 3.70
N ARG A 83 -12.14 9.82 3.48
CA ARG A 83 -11.11 10.73 2.98
C ARG A 83 -9.89 10.79 3.92
N ALA A 84 -10.11 10.87 5.24
CA ALA A 84 -9.01 10.86 6.20
C ALA A 84 -8.23 9.54 6.18
N CYS A 85 -8.91 8.41 5.94
CA CYS A 85 -8.27 7.10 5.77
C CYS A 85 -7.42 7.05 4.49
N LEU A 86 -7.92 7.59 3.37
CA LEU A 86 -7.14 7.71 2.13
C LEU A 86 -5.90 8.59 2.32
N MET A 87 -6.05 9.74 2.99
CA MET A 87 -4.91 10.60 3.31
C MET A 87 -3.90 9.91 4.23
N GLN A 88 -4.37 9.07 5.16
CA GLN A 88 -3.49 8.25 5.99
C GLN A 88 -2.69 7.25 5.15
N VAL A 89 -3.33 6.56 4.19
CA VAL A 89 -2.65 5.66 3.26
C VAL A 89 -1.62 6.42 2.42
N CYS A 90 -1.98 7.57 1.85
CA CYS A 90 -1.05 8.39 1.07
C CYS A 90 0.16 8.85 1.89
N ASN A 91 -0.06 9.31 3.11
CA ASN A 91 1.04 9.74 3.98
C ASN A 91 1.94 8.56 4.37
N SER A 92 1.34 7.40 4.70
CA SER A 92 2.09 6.18 5.00
C SER A 92 2.91 5.71 3.80
N GLY A 93 2.30 5.69 2.61
CA GLY A 93 2.96 5.36 1.34
C GLY A 93 4.11 6.31 1.02
N TRP A 94 3.92 7.61 1.21
CA TRP A 94 4.99 8.61 1.03
C TRP A 94 6.19 8.32 1.95
N HIS A 95 5.95 8.03 3.22
CA HIS A 95 7.01 7.64 4.16
C HIS A 95 7.73 6.36 3.70
N ALA A 96 7.00 5.35 3.25
CA ALA A 96 7.57 4.09 2.76
C ALA A 96 8.43 4.31 1.50
N PHE A 97 7.96 5.10 0.53
CA PHE A 97 8.75 5.45 -0.65
C PHE A 97 10.02 6.22 -0.30
N ASN A 98 9.93 7.16 0.64
CA ASN A 98 11.10 7.93 1.05
C ASN A 98 12.14 7.07 1.80
N GLU A 99 11.69 6.16 2.67
CA GLU A 99 12.56 5.17 3.33
C GLU A 99 13.22 4.26 2.30
N ALA A 100 12.45 3.75 1.33
CA ALA A 100 12.95 2.93 0.24
C ALA A 100 14.02 3.66 -0.57
N HIS A 101 13.75 4.90 -0.99
CA HIS A 101 14.68 5.71 -1.75
C HIS A 101 16.00 5.89 -0.99
N LYS A 102 15.95 6.31 0.27
CA LYS A 102 17.12 6.52 1.11
C LYS A 102 17.91 5.21 1.31
N ASN A 103 17.24 4.13 1.69
CA ASN A 103 17.93 2.89 2.07
C ASN A 103 18.49 2.15 0.85
N MET A 104 17.80 2.17 -0.29
CA MET A 104 18.33 1.64 -1.54
C MET A 104 19.55 2.43 -2.04
N ASP A 105 19.56 3.75 -1.82
CA ASP A 105 20.74 4.59 -2.10
C ASP A 105 21.93 4.20 -1.22
N GLN A 106 21.70 3.97 0.08
CA GLN A 106 22.73 3.48 0.99
C GLN A 106 23.25 2.09 0.58
N ILE A 107 22.35 1.14 0.28
CA ILE A 107 22.74 -0.20 -0.20
C ILE A 107 23.65 -0.08 -1.42
N ARG A 108 23.30 0.79 -2.39
CA ARG A 108 24.14 1.05 -3.57
C ARG A 108 25.52 1.57 -3.17
N ILE A 109 25.60 2.50 -2.22
CA ILE A 109 26.87 3.05 -1.74
C ILE A 109 27.71 1.97 -1.03
N HIS A 110 27.14 1.24 -0.06
CA HIS A 110 27.85 0.18 0.66
C HIS A 110 28.37 -0.89 -0.31
N THR A 111 27.51 -1.41 -1.19
CA THR A 111 27.88 -2.44 -2.17
C THR A 111 28.91 -1.97 -3.19
N SER A 112 28.97 -0.67 -3.52
CA SER A 112 30.00 -0.13 -4.41
C SER A 112 31.44 -0.32 -3.90
N THR A 113 31.62 -0.52 -2.58
CA THR A 113 32.93 -0.74 -1.95
C THR A 113 33.35 -2.20 -1.91
N VAL A 114 32.41 -3.16 -2.02
CA VAL A 114 32.68 -4.61 -1.98
C VAL A 114 33.73 -5.06 -3.01
N PRO A 115 33.72 -4.57 -4.27
CA PRO A 115 34.76 -4.93 -5.24
C PRO A 115 36.18 -4.58 -4.80
N VAL A 116 36.36 -3.52 -4.00
CA VAL A 116 37.68 -3.12 -3.48
C VAL A 116 38.20 -4.14 -2.47
N TYR A 117 37.37 -4.52 -1.50
CA TYR A 117 37.70 -5.54 -0.51
C TYR A 117 37.91 -6.90 -1.16
N MET A 118 37.10 -7.27 -2.15
CA MET A 118 37.25 -8.53 -2.90
C MET A 118 38.59 -8.56 -3.65
N LYS A 119 38.96 -7.49 -4.34
CA LYS A 119 40.25 -7.39 -5.03
C LYS A 119 41.43 -7.48 -4.06
N ALA A 120 41.30 -6.88 -2.87
CA ALA A 120 42.31 -6.98 -1.82
C ALA A 120 42.43 -8.41 -1.29
N ALA A 121 41.31 -9.08 -1.01
CA ALA A 121 41.28 -10.48 -0.56
C ALA A 121 41.96 -11.42 -1.57
N VAL A 122 41.62 -11.31 -2.86
CA VAL A 122 42.24 -12.08 -3.94
C VAL A 122 43.75 -11.80 -3.99
N LYS A 123 44.17 -10.53 -3.90
CA LYS A 123 45.60 -10.18 -3.90
C LYS A 123 46.35 -10.81 -2.72
N ILE A 124 45.74 -10.83 -1.53
CA ILE A 124 46.31 -11.46 -0.34
C ILE A 124 46.47 -12.97 -0.54
N LEU A 125 45.44 -13.64 -1.09
CA LEU A 125 45.48 -15.09 -1.35
C LEU A 125 46.58 -15.49 -2.33
N PHE A 126 46.78 -14.73 -3.41
CA PHE A 126 47.74 -15.09 -4.47
C PHE A 126 49.17 -14.57 -4.23
N LYS A 127 49.37 -13.56 -3.38
CA LYS A 127 50.67 -12.89 -3.19
C LYS A 127 51.14 -12.82 -1.75
N GLY A 128 50.29 -13.13 -0.78
CA GLY A 128 50.64 -13.13 0.63
C GLY A 128 51.42 -14.37 1.02
N ASN A 129 52.28 -14.23 2.04
CA ASN A 129 52.82 -15.38 2.77
C ASN A 129 51.79 -15.87 3.80
N ASP A 130 52.04 -17.02 4.41
CA ASP A 130 51.12 -17.64 5.38
C ASP A 130 50.72 -16.70 6.53
N GLU A 131 51.64 -15.85 6.97
CA GLU A 131 51.40 -14.89 8.05
C GLU A 131 50.46 -13.75 7.62
N VAL A 132 50.68 -13.19 6.43
CA VAL A 132 49.83 -12.16 5.82
C VAL A 132 48.43 -12.72 5.52
N ILE A 133 48.33 -13.96 5.04
CA ILE A 133 47.05 -14.61 4.78
C ILE A 133 46.27 -14.76 6.09
N LYS A 134 46.89 -15.29 7.16
CA LYS A 134 46.21 -15.50 8.44
C LYS A 134 45.79 -14.21 9.14
N THR A 135 46.52 -13.11 8.91
CA THR A 135 46.28 -11.85 9.63
C THR A 135 45.40 -10.85 8.88
N LEU A 136 45.55 -10.74 7.56
CA LEU A 136 44.90 -9.67 6.77
C LEU A 136 43.69 -10.14 5.95
N LEU A 137 43.66 -11.40 5.53
CA LEU A 137 42.52 -11.94 4.78
C LEU A 137 41.20 -11.91 5.57
N PRO A 138 41.16 -12.33 6.86
CA PRO A 138 39.94 -12.28 7.64
C PRO A 138 39.35 -10.87 7.71
N ASN A 139 40.18 -9.84 7.83
CA ASN A 139 39.73 -8.46 7.88
C ASN A 139 39.02 -8.02 6.59
N GLN A 140 39.52 -8.44 5.42
CA GLN A 140 38.86 -8.12 4.15
C GLN A 140 37.50 -8.81 4.02
N LEU A 141 37.42 -10.07 4.45
CA LEU A 141 36.17 -10.83 4.44
C LEU A 141 35.16 -10.29 5.46
N GLU A 142 35.64 -9.86 6.63
CA GLU A 142 34.82 -9.26 7.68
C GLU A 142 34.19 -7.94 7.22
N ASN A 143 34.94 -7.11 6.49
CA ASN A 143 34.41 -5.89 5.91
C ASN A 143 33.27 -6.19 4.91
N ILE A 144 33.43 -7.22 4.08
CA ILE A 144 32.38 -7.65 3.13
C ILE A 144 31.16 -8.17 3.89
N ARG A 145 31.36 -8.97 4.94
CA ARG A 145 30.27 -9.46 5.80
C ARG A 145 29.51 -8.31 6.45
N THR A 146 30.24 -7.35 7.03
CA THR A 146 29.64 -6.17 7.68
C THR A 146 28.77 -5.39 6.70
N ILE A 147 29.26 -5.16 5.47
CA ILE A 147 28.47 -4.52 4.41
C ILE A 147 27.21 -5.31 4.09
N ALA A 148 27.30 -6.63 3.99
CA ALA A 148 26.14 -7.48 3.72
C ALA A 148 25.09 -7.38 4.84
N ASP A 149 25.52 -7.44 6.10
CA ASP A 149 24.64 -7.31 7.28
C ASP A 149 23.95 -5.93 7.34
N GLU A 150 24.68 -4.87 7.02
CA GLU A 150 24.15 -3.51 6.88
C GLU A 150 23.09 -3.43 5.76
N CYS A 151 23.37 -4.02 4.59
CA CYS A 151 22.43 -4.04 3.47
C CYS A 151 21.15 -4.81 3.80
N VAL A 152 21.25 -5.93 4.50
CA VAL A 152 20.07 -6.70 4.98
C VAL A 152 19.25 -5.84 5.93
N THR A 153 19.88 -5.20 6.91
CA THR A 153 19.20 -4.33 7.87
C THR A 153 18.44 -3.19 7.19
N LEU A 154 19.07 -2.57 6.19
CA LEU A 154 18.46 -1.50 5.39
C LEU A 154 17.26 -2.01 4.58
N ALA A 155 17.38 -3.17 3.95
CA ALA A 155 16.30 -3.79 3.18
C ALA A 155 15.11 -4.20 4.06
N ASP A 156 15.37 -4.82 5.22
CA ASP A 156 14.35 -5.20 6.19
C ASP A 156 13.54 -3.99 6.68
N SER A 157 14.20 -2.84 6.86
CA SER A 157 13.52 -1.59 7.24
C SER A 157 12.54 -1.12 6.16
N VAL A 158 12.92 -1.25 4.88
CA VAL A 158 12.05 -0.91 3.75
C VAL A 158 10.85 -1.87 3.68
N GLU A 159 11.09 -3.17 3.80
CA GLU A 159 10.03 -4.19 3.80
C GLU A 159 9.00 -3.91 4.90
N LYS A 160 9.46 -3.66 6.13
CA LYS A 160 8.58 -3.35 7.27
C LYS A 160 7.70 -2.13 7.00
N LYS A 161 8.25 -1.07 6.40
CA LYS A 161 7.46 0.13 6.05
C LYS A 161 6.39 -0.15 5.01
N TYR A 162 6.68 -0.95 3.99
CA TYR A 162 5.65 -1.34 3.02
C TYR A 162 4.63 -2.30 3.64
N MET A 163 5.02 -3.17 4.57
CA MET A 163 4.10 -4.03 5.30
C MET A 163 3.07 -3.20 6.10
N ASP A 164 3.50 -2.13 6.77
CA ASP A 164 2.59 -1.20 7.47
C ASP A 164 1.56 -0.59 6.51
N VAL A 165 1.99 -0.21 5.30
CA VAL A 165 1.10 0.34 4.25
C VAL A 165 0.12 -0.72 3.75
N ILE A 166 0.59 -1.95 3.50
CA ILE A 166 -0.23 -3.06 3.03
C ILE A 166 -1.30 -3.39 4.07
N ASN A 167 -0.92 -3.52 5.35
CA ASN A 167 -1.86 -3.81 6.44
C ASN A 167 -2.93 -2.72 6.58
N LEU A 168 -2.53 -1.45 6.45
CA LEU A 168 -3.47 -0.33 6.44
C LEU A 168 -4.46 -0.39 5.27
N ILE A 169 -3.99 -0.68 4.05
CA ILE A 169 -4.84 -0.81 2.86
C ILE A 169 -5.80 -2.00 3.00
N GLN A 170 -5.30 -3.14 3.48
CA GLN A 170 -6.12 -4.33 3.70
C GLN A 170 -7.23 -4.09 4.73
N GLU A 171 -6.89 -3.43 5.84
CA GLU A 171 -7.89 -3.07 6.85
C GLU A 171 -8.91 -2.07 6.30
N LEU A 172 -8.48 -1.09 5.51
CA LEU A 172 -9.37 -0.14 4.83
C LEU A 172 -10.31 -0.84 3.86
N LEU A 173 -9.79 -1.76 3.04
CA LEU A 173 -10.60 -2.55 2.10
C LEU A 173 -11.65 -3.38 2.84
N ALA A 174 -11.26 -4.06 3.92
CA ALA A 174 -12.17 -4.84 4.75
C ALA A 174 -13.28 -3.95 5.36
N ALA A 175 -12.91 -2.75 5.84
CA ALA A 175 -13.88 -1.78 6.35
C ALA A 175 -14.84 -1.29 5.28
N CYS A 176 -14.36 -1.02 4.05
CA CYS A 176 -15.17 -0.60 2.92
C CYS A 176 -16.17 -1.69 2.48
N VAL A 177 -15.74 -2.95 2.37
CA VAL A 177 -16.63 -4.08 2.01
C VAL A 177 -17.73 -4.26 3.05
N ASN A 178 -17.38 -4.17 4.33
CA ASN A 178 -18.36 -4.24 5.40
C ASN A 178 -19.35 -3.07 5.35
N ALA A 179 -18.85 -1.86 5.09
CA ALA A 179 -19.68 -0.67 4.93
C ALA A 179 -20.64 -0.80 3.74
N GLU A 180 -20.20 -1.31 2.59
CA GLU A 180 -21.04 -1.51 1.39
C GLU A 180 -22.22 -2.45 1.68
N CYS A 181 -21.97 -3.58 2.34
CA CYS A 181 -23.01 -4.52 2.76
C CYS A 181 -24.08 -3.84 3.64
N ILE A 182 -23.64 -3.07 4.63
CA ILE A 182 -24.52 -2.40 5.59
C ILE A 182 -25.29 -1.23 4.93
N TYR A 183 -24.62 -0.38 4.15
CA TYR A 183 -25.26 0.76 3.47
C TYR A 183 -26.23 0.30 2.38
N GLY A 184 -25.95 -0.81 1.70
CA GLY A 184 -26.90 -1.43 0.76
C GLY A 184 -28.21 -1.83 1.46
N ASP A 185 -28.09 -2.55 2.58
CA ASP A 185 -29.24 -2.96 3.39
C ASP A 185 -30.02 -1.78 3.97
N GLU A 186 -29.33 -0.75 4.46
CA GLU A 186 -29.97 0.47 4.98
C GLU A 186 -30.68 1.27 3.88
N LEU A 187 -30.07 1.40 2.70
CA LEU A 187 -30.66 2.09 1.56
C LEU A 187 -31.96 1.42 1.12
N ASP A 188 -31.99 0.09 1.11
CA ASP A 188 -33.20 -0.66 0.77
C ASP A 188 -34.29 -0.53 1.84
N LYS A 189 -33.91 -0.54 3.12
CA LYS A 189 -34.85 -0.23 4.23
C LYS A 189 -35.42 1.18 4.12
N VAL A 190 -34.61 2.19 3.81
CA VAL A 190 -35.06 3.57 3.65
C VAL A 190 -35.96 3.71 2.42
N LYS A 191 -35.62 3.08 1.29
CA LYS A 191 -36.49 3.04 0.09
C LYS A 191 -37.85 2.42 0.40
N MET A 192 -37.89 1.34 1.19
CA MET A 192 -39.15 0.71 1.61
C MET A 192 -39.99 1.66 2.49
N LYS A 193 -39.39 2.27 3.53
CA LYS A 193 -40.08 3.26 4.38
C LYS A 193 -40.60 4.45 3.57
N LEU A 194 -39.83 4.91 2.57
CA LEU A 194 -40.26 6.00 1.69
C LEU A 194 -41.46 5.61 0.83
N ARG A 195 -41.52 4.37 0.32
CA ARG A 195 -42.68 3.85 -0.43
C ARG A 195 -43.92 3.73 0.45
N GLU A 196 -43.78 3.26 1.68
CA GLU A 196 -44.86 3.20 2.65
C GLU A 196 -45.39 4.59 3.00
N ALA A 197 -44.50 5.55 3.24
CA ALA A 197 -44.86 6.94 3.54
C ALA A 197 -45.64 7.58 2.38
N LYS A 198 -45.17 7.42 1.13
CA LYS A 198 -45.89 7.90 -0.07
C LYS A 198 -47.27 7.27 -0.23
N THR A 199 -47.41 5.99 0.09
CA THR A 199 -48.70 5.29 0.01
C THR A 199 -49.67 5.83 1.06
N LYS A 200 -49.20 6.01 2.30
CA LYS A 200 -49.97 6.61 3.40
C LYS A 200 -50.37 8.06 3.11
N GLU A 201 -49.48 8.85 2.51
CA GLU A 201 -49.78 10.23 2.10
C GLU A 201 -50.87 10.26 1.03
N LYS A 202 -50.81 9.35 0.04
CA LYS A 202 -51.81 9.26 -1.02
C LYS A 202 -53.19 8.85 -0.49
N THR A 203 -53.25 7.84 0.38
CA THR A 203 -54.51 7.42 0.99
C THR A 203 -55.10 8.50 1.90
N ALA A 204 -54.27 9.19 2.69
CA ALA A 204 -54.71 10.32 3.50
C ALA A 204 -55.33 11.44 2.63
N ARG A 205 -54.66 11.83 1.53
CA ARG A 205 -55.18 12.83 0.58
C ARG A 205 -56.50 12.40 -0.07
N GLU A 206 -56.63 11.13 -0.43
CA GLU A 206 -57.87 10.59 -1.00
C GLU A 206 -59.01 10.56 0.01
N LEU A 207 -58.73 10.22 1.28
CA LEU A 207 -59.70 10.31 2.37
C LEU A 207 -60.15 11.75 2.60
N THR A 208 -59.23 12.72 2.69
CA THR A 208 -59.56 14.14 2.86
C THR A 208 -60.45 14.65 1.73
N LYS A 209 -60.13 14.32 0.47
CA LYS A 209 -60.97 14.69 -0.68
C LYS A 209 -62.35 14.04 -0.64
N ARG A 210 -62.46 12.79 -0.17
CA ARG A 210 -63.75 12.10 -0.02
C ARG A 210 -64.58 12.70 1.10
N SER A 211 -63.96 13.06 2.23
CA SER A 211 -64.66 13.73 3.33
C SER A 211 -65.15 15.12 2.95
N GLU A 212 -64.35 15.91 2.22
CA GLU A 212 -64.74 17.22 1.69
C GLU A 212 -65.96 17.10 0.77
N LYS A 213 -65.92 16.16 -0.19
CA LYS A 213 -67.06 15.90 -1.10
C LYS A 213 -68.31 15.42 -0.37
N ALA A 214 -68.15 14.57 0.65
CA ALA A 214 -69.28 14.08 1.44
C ALA A 214 -69.92 15.20 2.28
N PHE A 215 -69.10 16.10 2.83
CA PHE A 215 -69.56 17.27 3.56
C PHE A 215 -70.32 18.25 2.64
N GLU A 216 -69.77 18.58 1.47
CA GLU A 216 -70.44 19.42 0.47
C GLU A 216 -71.79 18.83 0.00
N ALA A 217 -71.86 17.51 -0.21
CA ALA A 217 -73.09 16.84 -0.61
C ALA A 217 -74.16 16.87 0.50
N MET A 218 -73.73 16.75 1.77
CA MET A 218 -74.63 16.82 2.93
C MET A 218 -75.14 18.24 3.15
N SER A 219 -74.31 19.27 2.98
CA SER A 219 -74.72 20.68 3.06
C SER A 219 -75.76 21.02 1.99
N LYS A 220 -75.63 20.49 0.77
CA LYS A 220 -76.61 20.67 -0.31
C LYS A 220 -77.96 19.96 -0.10
N GLN A 221 -78.04 18.99 0.82
CA GLN A 221 -79.30 18.32 1.17
C GLN A 221 -80.04 19.00 2.33
N LEU A 222 -79.39 19.93 3.04
CA LEU A 222 -79.95 20.67 4.16
C LEU A 222 -80.51 22.05 3.76
N GLU A 223 -80.22 22.51 2.53
CA GLU A 223 -80.89 23.62 1.83
C GLU A 223 -82.14 23.12 1.09
#